data_AF-A0A3M1RXU8-F1
#
_entry.id   AF-A0A3M1RXU8-F1
#
_cell.length_a   1.000
_cell.length_b   1.000
_cell.length_c   1.000
_cell.angle_alpha   90.00
_cell.angle_beta   90.00
_cell.angle_gamma   90.00
#
_symmetry.space_group_name_H-M   'P 1'
#
loop_
_entity.id
_entity.type
_entity.pdbx_description
1 polymer ?
#
loop_
_entity_poly.entity_id
_entity_poly.type
_entity_poly.pdbx_seq_one_letter_code
_entity_poly.pdbx_strand_id
1 'polypeptide(L)'
;MDALYLGIGLGAGMAGGLLLYRPLVARWRAHREARERRRQFEETSRQQALERIRDRRELYEDFRRSAARLVEELADGGGRWSTFYLVRDQLRLITAMADAEVAMAARQVCFVCQVMLNEGFSDELSVRFNQALRRFDEVMQAELAERTAAISRGDCIEADTVPLEEPPDRRREDPGGATSSERPRYFNVLR
;
A
#
# COMPACT_ATOMS: atom_id res chain seq x y z
N MET A 1 -73.62 -15.09 17.54
CA MET A 1 -72.75 -15.31 16.35
C MET A 1 -71.32 -14.80 16.64
N ASP A 2 -70.92 -14.70 17.91
CA ASP A 2 -69.90 -13.73 18.32
C ASP A 2 -68.49 -14.32 18.51
N ALA A 3 -68.37 -15.65 18.62
CA ALA A 3 -67.09 -16.33 18.76
C ALA A 3 -66.25 -16.35 17.46
N LEU A 4 -66.90 -16.29 16.29
CA LEU A 4 -66.22 -16.36 14.99
C LEU A 4 -65.44 -15.06 14.68
N TYR A 5 -65.99 -13.91 15.07
CA TYR A 5 -65.37 -12.60 14.83
C TYR A 5 -64.16 -12.34 15.74
N LEU A 6 -64.18 -12.87 16.97
CA LEU A 6 -63.06 -12.80 17.91
C LEU A 6 -61.84 -13.62 17.42
N GLY A 7 -62.07 -14.79 16.82
CA GLY A 7 -61.00 -15.63 16.26
C GLY A 7 -60.31 -15.02 15.03
N ILE A 8 -61.08 -14.37 14.15
CA ILE A 8 -60.55 -13.72 12.94
C ILE A 8 -59.73 -12.47 13.28
N GLY A 9 -60.17 -11.68 14.28
CA GLY A 9 -59.44 -10.50 14.74
C GLY A 9 -58.07 -10.82 15.36
N LEU A 10 -57.98 -11.86 16.18
CA LEU A 10 -56.71 -12.32 16.79
C LEU A 10 -55.76 -12.94 15.75
N GLY A 11 -56.28 -13.72 14.80
CA GLY A 11 -55.48 -14.30 13.72
C GLY A 11 -54.89 -13.24 12.79
N ALA A 12 -55.66 -12.21 12.43
CA ALA A 12 -55.19 -11.10 11.60
C ALA A 12 -54.16 -10.21 12.30
N GLY A 13 -54.34 -9.95 13.62
CA GLY A 13 -53.39 -9.18 14.42
C GLY A 13 -52.03 -9.88 14.58
N MET A 14 -52.01 -11.19 14.84
CA MET A 14 -50.76 -11.96 14.92
C MET A 14 -50.08 -12.10 13.55
N ALA A 15 -50.85 -12.32 12.47
CA ALA A 15 -50.31 -12.40 11.11
C ALA A 15 -49.71 -11.06 10.66
N GLY A 16 -50.39 -9.94 10.94
CA GLY A 16 -49.89 -8.58 10.65
C GLY A 16 -48.64 -8.22 11.47
N GLY A 17 -48.60 -8.61 12.74
CA GLY A 17 -47.43 -8.44 13.60
C GLY A 17 -46.20 -9.23 13.11
N LEU A 18 -46.39 -10.46 12.63
CA LEU A 18 -45.31 -11.27 12.06
C LEU A 18 -44.76 -10.70 10.74
N LEU A 19 -45.63 -10.14 9.90
CA LEU A 19 -45.24 -9.55 8.62
C LEU A 19 -44.40 -8.27 8.79
N LEU A 20 -44.69 -7.48 9.82
CA LEU A 20 -43.90 -6.27 10.14
C LEU A 20 -42.61 -6.59 10.92
N TYR A 21 -42.57 -7.69 11.68
CA TYR A 21 -41.39 -8.09 12.45
C TYR A 21 -40.25 -8.66 11.58
N ARG A 22 -40.58 -9.41 10.52
CA ARG A 22 -39.58 -9.98 9.59
C ARG A 22 -38.62 -8.95 8.97
N PRO A 23 -39.09 -7.84 8.36
CA PRO A 23 -38.20 -6.86 7.75
C PRO A 23 -37.37 -6.09 8.80
N LEU A 24 -37.89 -5.90 10.01
CA LEU A 24 -37.15 -5.30 11.13
C LEU A 24 -35.98 -6.19 11.56
N VAL A 25 -36.21 -7.49 11.73
CA VAL A 25 -35.14 -8.46 12.04
C VAL A 25 -34.14 -8.57 10.91
N ALA A 26 -34.58 -8.54 9.64
CA ALA A 26 -33.69 -8.55 8.49
C ALA A 26 -32.80 -7.29 8.44
N ARG A 27 -33.35 -6.09 8.67
CA ARG A 27 -32.57 -4.84 8.77
C ARG A 27 -31.59 -4.86 9.94
N TRP A 28 -32.00 -5.38 11.08
CA TRP A 28 -31.12 -5.50 12.25
C TRP A 28 -29.93 -6.44 11.98
N ARG A 29 -30.18 -7.61 11.36
CA ARG A 29 -29.12 -8.54 10.96
C ARG A 29 -28.21 -7.94 9.90
N ALA A 30 -28.77 -7.30 8.88
CA ALA A 30 -27.99 -6.63 7.84
C ALA A 30 -27.09 -5.52 8.42
N HIS A 31 -27.58 -4.77 9.41
CA HIS A 31 -26.78 -3.76 10.09
C HIS A 31 -25.67 -4.37 10.95
N ARG A 32 -25.92 -5.52 11.58
CA ARG A 32 -24.91 -6.26 12.36
C ARG A 32 -23.82 -6.83 11.45
N GLU A 33 -24.21 -7.50 10.36
CA GLU A 33 -23.30 -8.02 9.34
C GLU A 33 -22.48 -6.89 8.69
N ALA A 34 -23.09 -5.73 8.42
CA ALA A 34 -22.36 -4.58 7.89
C ALA A 34 -21.30 -4.05 8.87
N ARG A 35 -21.58 -4.06 10.18
CA ARG A 35 -20.58 -3.69 11.21
C ARG A 35 -19.46 -4.72 11.32
N GLU A 36 -19.79 -6.00 11.25
CA GLU A 36 -18.80 -7.08 11.29
C GLU A 36 -17.87 -7.04 10.07
N ARG A 37 -18.41 -6.84 8.87
CA ARG A 37 -17.59 -6.66 7.65
C ARG A 37 -16.67 -5.45 7.72
N ARG A 38 -17.15 -4.32 8.28
CA ARG A 38 -16.31 -3.13 8.50
C ARG A 38 -15.16 -3.40 9.45
N ARG A 39 -15.42 -4.06 10.58
CA ARG A 39 -14.37 -4.45 11.53
C ARG A 39 -13.35 -5.38 10.90
N GLN A 40 -13.80 -6.39 10.15
CA GLN A 40 -12.90 -7.30 9.43
C GLN A 40 -12.06 -6.57 8.38
N PHE A 41 -12.63 -5.57 7.70
CA PHE A 41 -11.89 -4.75 6.74
C PHE A 41 -10.88 -3.82 7.44
N GLU A 42 -11.25 -3.20 8.56
CA GLU A 42 -10.35 -2.39 9.39
C GLU A 42 -9.20 -3.23 9.97
N GLU A 43 -9.48 -4.46 10.43
CA GLU A 43 -8.46 -5.38 10.92
C GLU A 43 -7.52 -5.85 9.81
N THR A 44 -8.04 -6.23 8.64
CA THR A 44 -7.21 -6.69 7.52
C THR A 44 -6.37 -5.55 6.93
N SER A 45 -6.94 -4.35 6.77
CA SER A 45 -6.17 -3.17 6.33
C SER A 45 -5.07 -2.79 7.31
N ARG A 46 -5.34 -2.85 8.63
CA ARG A 46 -4.31 -2.62 9.66
C ARG A 46 -3.20 -3.66 9.60
N GLN A 47 -3.53 -4.94 9.44
CA GLN A 47 -2.54 -6.00 9.29
C GLN A 47 -1.66 -5.80 8.04
N GLN A 48 -2.27 -5.44 6.91
CA GLN A 48 -1.52 -5.13 5.68
C GLN A 48 -0.61 -3.91 5.85
N ALA A 49 -1.04 -2.87 6.57
CA ALA A 49 -0.20 -1.70 6.84
C ALA A 49 1.01 -2.06 7.71
N LEU A 50 0.82 -2.89 8.75
CA LEU A 50 1.91 -3.38 9.59
C LEU A 50 2.92 -4.24 8.82
N GLU A 51 2.43 -5.12 7.95
CA GLU A 51 3.26 -5.96 7.10
C GLU A 51 4.12 -5.11 6.15
N ARG A 52 3.54 -4.10 5.49
CA ARG A 52 4.29 -3.17 4.62
C ARG A 52 5.37 -2.40 5.37
N ILE A 53 5.11 -1.94 6.59
CA ILE A 53 6.13 -1.25 7.40
C ILE A 53 7.26 -2.22 7.77
N ARG A 54 6.92 -3.46 8.11
CA ARG A 54 7.91 -4.50 8.41
C ARG A 54 8.79 -4.78 7.20
N ASP A 55 8.19 -4.95 6.02
CA ASP A 55 8.92 -5.20 4.77
C ASP A 55 9.84 -4.04 4.41
N ARG A 56 9.35 -2.79 4.54
CA ARG A 56 10.17 -1.59 4.32
C ARG A 56 11.35 -1.52 5.29
N ARG A 57 11.12 -1.83 6.56
CA ARG A 57 12.18 -1.85 7.57
C ARG A 57 13.24 -2.91 7.27
N GLU A 58 12.82 -4.10 6.83
CA GLU A 58 13.73 -5.18 6.44
C GLU A 58 14.60 -4.79 5.25
N LEU A 59 13.98 -4.25 4.18
CA LEU A 59 14.69 -3.73 3.01
C LEU A 59 15.71 -2.64 3.38
N TYR A 60 15.35 -1.75 4.29
CA TYR A 60 16.24 -0.69 4.76
C TYR A 60 17.40 -1.23 5.60
N GLU A 61 17.17 -2.19 6.50
CA GLU A 61 18.25 -2.83 7.26
C GLU A 61 19.20 -3.66 6.38
N ASP A 62 18.66 -4.31 5.34
CA ASP A 62 19.46 -4.99 4.32
C ASP A 62 20.32 -3.99 3.53
N PHE A 63 19.74 -2.87 3.11
CA PHE A 63 20.47 -1.78 2.47
C PHE A 63 21.58 -1.24 3.38
N ARG A 64 21.27 -0.97 4.66
CA ARG A 64 22.23 -0.41 5.61
C ARG A 64 23.43 -1.33 5.81
N ARG A 65 23.20 -2.65 5.90
CA ARG A 65 24.26 -3.66 5.96
C ARG A 65 25.12 -3.68 4.69
N SER A 66 24.49 -3.66 3.52
CA SER A 66 25.21 -3.62 2.24
C SER A 66 26.02 -2.32 2.06
N ALA A 67 25.45 -1.17 2.46
CA ALA A 67 26.10 0.12 2.37
C ALA A 67 27.29 0.23 3.33
N ALA A 68 27.16 -0.27 4.57
CA ALA A 68 28.27 -0.34 5.51
C ALA A 68 29.42 -1.20 4.97
N ARG A 69 29.10 -2.39 4.46
CA ARG A 69 30.07 -3.27 3.80
C ARG A 69 30.73 -2.59 2.59
N LEU A 70 29.97 -1.86 1.78
CA LEU A 70 30.52 -1.12 0.66
C LEU A 70 31.52 -0.06 1.15
N VAL A 71 31.18 0.71 2.18
CA VAL A 71 32.09 1.72 2.74
C VAL A 71 33.38 1.09 3.25
N GLU A 72 33.31 -0.06 3.92
CA GLU A 72 34.49 -0.82 4.35
C GLU A 72 35.34 -1.29 3.17
N GLU A 73 34.72 -1.90 2.14
CA GLU A 73 35.42 -2.37 0.94
C GLU A 73 36.09 -1.22 0.16
N LEU A 74 35.50 -0.01 0.19
CA LEU A 74 36.11 1.19 -0.37
C LEU A 74 37.29 1.69 0.45
N ALA A 75 37.20 1.65 1.78
CA ALA A 75 38.28 2.04 2.68
C ALA A 75 39.51 1.12 2.52
N ASP A 76 39.30 -0.17 2.25
CA ASP A 76 40.36 -1.15 2.03
C ASP A 76 40.99 -1.07 0.62
N GLY A 77 40.55 -0.13 -0.23
CA GLY A 77 41.01 0.02 -1.61
C GLY A 77 40.58 -1.12 -2.54
N GLY A 78 39.73 -2.03 -2.04
CA GLY A 78 39.24 -3.21 -2.73
C GLY A 78 37.76 -3.08 -3.09
N GLY A 79 37.42 -2.14 -3.97
CA GLY A 79 36.04 -1.94 -4.40
C GLY A 79 35.51 -3.16 -5.17
N ARG A 80 34.73 -4.03 -4.50
CA ARG A 80 34.01 -5.09 -5.21
C ARG A 80 32.79 -4.46 -5.87
N TRP A 81 32.84 -4.36 -7.20
CA TRP A 81 31.72 -3.89 -8.01
C TRP A 81 30.40 -4.63 -7.71
N SER A 82 30.47 -5.88 -7.25
CA SER A 82 29.29 -6.65 -6.79
C SER A 82 28.53 -5.98 -5.66
N THR A 83 29.21 -5.46 -4.64
CA THR A 83 28.58 -4.80 -3.49
C THR A 83 27.98 -3.47 -3.92
N PHE A 84 28.64 -2.79 -4.85
CA PHE A 84 28.13 -1.56 -5.44
C PHE A 84 26.82 -1.76 -6.21
N TYR A 85 26.76 -2.79 -7.06
CA TYR A 85 25.53 -3.14 -7.79
C TYR A 85 24.41 -3.56 -6.85
N LEU A 86 24.73 -4.32 -5.79
CA LEU A 86 23.75 -4.70 -4.76
C LEU A 86 23.13 -3.46 -4.09
N VAL A 87 23.95 -2.52 -3.63
CA VAL A 87 23.49 -1.27 -2.99
C VAL A 87 22.62 -0.46 -3.96
N ARG A 88 23.03 -0.34 -5.23
CA ARG A 88 22.24 0.36 -6.26
C ARG A 88 20.89 -0.29 -6.50
N ASP A 89 20.84 -1.62 -6.61
CA ASP A 89 19.61 -2.33 -6.90
C ASP A 89 18.66 -2.32 -5.69
N GLN A 90 19.18 -2.38 -4.46
CA GLN A 90 18.42 -2.15 -3.23
C GLN A 90 17.83 -0.73 -3.17
N LEU A 91 18.59 0.31 -3.52
CA LEU A 91 18.08 1.68 -3.58
C LEU A 91 16.96 1.85 -4.61
N ARG A 92 17.05 1.15 -5.76
CA ARG A 92 15.97 1.16 -6.78
C ARG A 92 14.69 0.53 -6.24
N LEU A 93 14.79 -0.58 -5.52
CA LEU A 93 13.64 -1.21 -4.85
C LEU A 93 13.01 -0.26 -3.84
N ILE A 94 13.82 0.37 -2.98
CA ILE A 94 13.33 1.35 -2.00
C ILE A 94 12.65 2.52 -2.71
N THR A 95 13.25 3.06 -3.77
CA THR A 95 12.68 4.18 -4.55
C THR A 95 11.31 3.85 -5.15
N ALA A 96 11.08 2.59 -5.55
CA ALA A 96 9.80 2.16 -6.11
C ALA A 96 8.69 2.00 -5.06
N MET A 97 9.07 1.81 -3.79
CA MET A 97 8.15 1.49 -2.72
C MET A 97 7.94 2.62 -1.72
N ALA A 98 8.81 3.62 -1.70
CA ALA A 98 8.84 4.65 -0.67
C ALA A 98 8.20 5.97 -1.12
N ASP A 99 7.92 6.83 -0.13
CA ASP A 99 7.36 8.14 -0.35
C ASP A 99 8.33 9.06 -1.09
N ALA A 100 7.83 10.17 -1.65
CA ALA A 100 8.60 11.04 -2.53
C ALA A 100 9.92 11.55 -1.90
N GLU A 101 9.93 11.85 -0.61
CA GLU A 101 11.13 12.33 0.10
C GLU A 101 12.21 11.26 0.19
N VAL A 102 11.82 10.05 0.58
CA VAL A 102 12.72 8.88 0.65
C VAL A 102 13.23 8.52 -0.74
N ALA A 103 12.33 8.48 -1.73
CA ALA A 103 12.68 8.22 -3.12
C ALA A 103 13.70 9.24 -3.65
N MET A 104 13.54 10.52 -3.29
CA MET A 104 14.47 11.57 -3.68
C MET A 104 15.83 11.42 -2.99
N ALA A 105 15.86 11.07 -1.71
CA ALA A 105 17.11 10.79 -0.99
C ALA A 105 17.83 9.55 -1.57
N ALA A 106 17.10 8.48 -1.88
CA ALA A 106 17.66 7.28 -2.52
C ALA A 106 18.27 7.58 -3.90
N ARG A 107 17.61 8.44 -4.70
CA ARG A 107 18.13 8.90 -5.99
C ARG A 107 19.43 9.68 -5.86
N GLN A 108 19.60 10.48 -4.79
CA GLN A 108 20.86 11.20 -4.54
C GLN A 108 22.00 10.22 -4.30
N VAL A 109 21.77 9.17 -3.49
CA VAL A 109 22.77 8.11 -3.28
C VAL A 109 23.09 7.41 -4.60
N CYS A 110 22.07 7.03 -5.38
CA CYS A 110 22.26 6.40 -6.69
C CYS A 110 23.06 7.28 -7.67
N PHE A 111 22.81 8.59 -7.65
CA PHE A 111 23.52 9.53 -8.50
C PHE A 111 25.01 9.60 -8.14
N VAL A 112 25.34 9.76 -6.86
CA VAL A 112 26.75 9.75 -6.42
C VAL A 112 27.41 8.43 -6.76
N CYS A 113 26.69 7.32 -6.56
CA CYS A 113 27.15 6.01 -6.98
C CYS A 113 27.47 5.98 -8.49
N GLN A 114 26.57 6.45 -9.34
CA GLN A 114 26.78 6.44 -10.79
C GLN A 114 28.01 7.27 -11.19
N VAL A 115 28.25 8.40 -10.54
CA VAL A 115 29.45 9.22 -10.77
C VAL A 115 30.71 8.46 -10.38
N MET A 116 30.74 7.80 -9.23
CA MET A 116 31.86 6.98 -8.79
C MET A 116 32.16 5.81 -9.75
N LEU A 117 31.13 5.20 -10.36
CA LEU A 117 31.32 4.16 -11.38
C LEU A 117 31.97 4.71 -12.65
N ASN A 118 31.60 5.92 -13.05
CA ASN A 118 32.00 6.50 -14.33
C ASN A 118 33.37 7.21 -14.26
N GLU A 119 33.63 7.93 -13.17
CA GLU A 119 34.80 8.79 -13.00
C GLU A 119 35.87 8.15 -12.11
N GLY A 120 35.54 7.06 -11.43
CA GLY A 120 36.41 6.40 -10.46
C GLY A 120 36.25 6.95 -9.05
N PHE A 121 37.03 6.39 -8.12
CA PHE A 121 37.00 6.76 -6.71
C PHE A 121 37.88 7.98 -6.45
N SER A 122 37.35 8.92 -5.65
CA SER A 122 38.09 10.06 -5.12
C SER A 122 37.65 10.36 -3.70
N ASP A 123 38.49 11.05 -2.93
CA ASP A 123 38.16 11.46 -1.56
C ASP A 123 36.90 12.34 -1.54
N GLU A 124 36.77 13.25 -2.51
CA GLU A 124 35.60 14.12 -2.63
C GLU A 124 34.31 13.32 -2.87
N LEU A 125 34.33 12.35 -3.79
CA LEU A 125 33.16 11.50 -4.06
C LEU A 125 32.83 10.61 -2.87
N SER A 126 33.84 10.16 -2.12
CA SER A 126 33.66 9.36 -0.92
C SER A 126 32.99 10.17 0.20
N VAL A 127 33.36 11.45 0.35
CA VAL A 127 32.68 12.38 1.28
C VAL A 127 31.24 12.62 0.85
N ARG A 128 31.00 12.91 -0.43
CA ARG A 128 29.63 13.13 -0.96
C ARG A 128 28.76 11.89 -0.81
N PHE A 129 29.32 10.69 -1.02
CA PHE A 129 28.62 9.43 -0.85
C PHE A 129 28.19 9.23 0.60
N ASN A 130 29.09 9.44 1.56
CA ASN A 130 28.77 9.38 2.98
C ASN A 130 27.71 10.41 3.40
N GLN A 131 27.77 11.64 2.87
CA GLN A 131 26.76 12.66 3.12
C GLN A 131 25.38 12.25 2.58
N ALA A 132 25.34 11.71 1.36
CA ALA A 132 24.11 11.21 0.76
C ALA A 132 23.53 10.04 1.56
N LEU A 133 24.37 9.10 2.02
CA LEU A 133 23.96 7.99 2.88
C LEU A 133 23.38 8.48 4.21
N ARG A 134 24.02 9.44 4.88
CA ARG A 134 23.50 10.01 6.14
C ARG A 134 22.15 10.67 5.97
N ARG A 135 22.00 11.49 4.92
CA ARG A 135 20.71 12.13 4.63
C ARG A 135 19.61 11.11 4.35
N PHE A 136 19.94 10.06 3.58
CA PHE A 136 19.00 8.98 3.33
C PHE A 136 18.61 8.25 4.62
N ASP A 137 19.57 7.99 5.51
CA ASP A 137 19.35 7.39 6.84
C ASP A 137 18.38 8.23 7.69
N GLU A 138 18.61 9.54 7.77
CA GLU A 138 17.75 10.48 8.50
C GLU A 138 16.31 10.48 7.98
N VAL A 139 16.13 10.55 6.66
CA VAL A 139 14.79 10.57 6.04
C VAL A 139 14.08 9.23 6.23
N MET A 140 14.79 8.11 6.08
CA MET A 140 14.22 6.77 6.33
C MET A 140 13.78 6.58 7.78
N GLN A 141 14.61 7.01 8.75
CA GLN A 141 14.26 6.90 10.16
C GLN A 141 13.05 7.77 10.51
N ALA A 142 12.97 8.98 9.94
CA ALA A 142 11.83 9.86 10.11
C ALA A 142 10.54 9.21 9.55
N GLU A 143 10.58 8.66 8.33
CA GLU A 143 9.45 7.98 7.70
C GLU A 143 8.98 6.78 8.53
N LEU A 144 9.90 5.91 8.96
CA LEU A 144 9.56 4.74 9.78
C LEU A 144 8.98 5.13 11.14
N ALA A 145 9.53 6.18 11.78
CA ALA A 145 9.02 6.69 13.05
C ALA A 145 7.62 7.28 12.92
N GLU A 146 7.38 8.10 11.88
CA GLU A 146 6.07 8.70 11.61
C GLU A 146 5.01 7.63 11.34
N ARG A 147 5.30 6.67 10.45
CA ARG A 147 4.38 5.58 10.12
C ARG A 147 4.09 4.68 11.32
N THR A 148 5.10 4.38 12.14
CA THR A 148 4.90 3.61 13.38
C THR A 148 4.03 4.37 14.38
N ALA A 149 4.21 5.69 14.50
CA ALA A 149 3.39 6.54 15.35
C ALA A 149 1.94 6.63 14.86
N ALA A 150 1.73 6.76 13.55
CA ALA A 150 0.39 6.80 12.93
C ALA A 150 -0.39 5.50 13.19
N ILE A 151 0.23 4.33 13.01
CA ILE A 151 -0.40 3.03 13.35
C ILE A 151 -0.74 2.96 14.84
N SER A 152 0.14 3.46 15.71
CA SER A 152 -0.08 3.43 17.17
C SER A 152 -1.26 4.31 17.60
N ARG A 153 -1.50 5.42 16.90
CA ARG A 153 -2.66 6.29 17.10
C ARG A 153 -3.96 5.73 16.53
N GLY A 154 -3.88 4.68 15.71
CA GLY A 154 -5.03 4.18 14.96
C GLY A 154 -5.42 5.11 13.82
N ASP A 155 -4.52 6.03 13.42
CA ASP A 155 -4.70 6.79 12.20
C ASP A 155 -4.71 5.77 11.06
N CYS A 156 -5.81 5.75 10.29
CA CYS A 156 -5.80 5.08 9.00
C CYS A 156 -4.74 5.79 8.18
N ILE A 157 -3.52 5.24 8.13
CA ILE A 157 -2.59 5.62 7.09
C ILE A 157 -3.36 5.27 5.83
N GLU A 158 -3.84 6.28 5.10
CA GLU A 158 -4.25 6.12 3.73
C GLU A 158 -3.04 5.48 3.06
N ALA A 159 -3.08 4.16 2.96
CA ALA A 159 -2.34 3.48 1.95
C ALA A 159 -2.69 4.25 0.68
N ASP A 160 -1.71 4.49 -0.19
CA ASP A 160 -1.96 4.73 -1.61
C ASP A 160 -2.76 3.52 -2.14
N THR A 161 -4.03 3.43 -1.77
CA THR A 161 -5.01 2.58 -2.36
C THR A 161 -5.31 3.30 -3.64
N VAL A 162 -4.80 2.75 -4.74
CA VAL A 162 -5.52 2.80 -6.01
C VAL A 162 -7.01 2.71 -5.63
N PRO A 163 -7.83 3.74 -5.89
CA PRO A 163 -9.23 3.70 -5.53
C PRO A 163 -9.76 2.39 -6.10
N LEU A 164 -10.34 1.56 -5.23
CA LEU A 164 -11.19 0.47 -5.69
C LEU A 164 -12.28 1.16 -6.49
N GLU A 165 -12.11 1.24 -7.81
CA GLU A 165 -13.22 1.47 -8.72
C GLU A 165 -14.27 0.47 -8.25
N GLU A 166 -15.40 0.99 -7.75
CA GLU A 166 -16.53 0.15 -7.43
C GLU A 166 -16.73 -0.77 -8.63
N PRO A 167 -16.78 -2.11 -8.43
CA PRO A 167 -16.98 -3.03 -9.53
C PRO A 167 -18.20 -2.53 -10.30
N PRO A 168 -18.08 -2.26 -11.62
CA PRO A 168 -19.12 -1.57 -12.36
C PRO A 168 -20.43 -2.31 -12.13
N ASP A 169 -21.42 -1.56 -11.64
CA ASP A 169 -22.72 -2.09 -11.29
C ASP A 169 -23.31 -2.77 -12.53
N ARG A 170 -23.24 -4.10 -12.59
CA ARG A 170 -23.72 -4.94 -13.71
C ARG A 170 -25.26 -4.96 -13.79
N ARG A 171 -25.92 -3.86 -13.48
CA ARG A 171 -27.37 -3.68 -13.57
C ARG A 171 -27.72 -2.48 -14.42
N ARG A 172 -27.14 -2.41 -15.62
CA ARG A 172 -27.67 -1.66 -16.78
C ARG A 172 -26.91 -2.05 -18.05
N GLU A 173 -26.98 -3.33 -18.41
CA GLU A 173 -26.80 -3.71 -19.82
C GLU A 173 -28.19 -3.90 -20.41
N ASP A 174 -28.69 -2.83 -21.03
CA ASP A 174 -29.70 -2.94 -22.08
C ASP A 174 -29.05 -3.70 -23.25
N PRO A 175 -29.66 -4.79 -23.76
CA PRO A 175 -29.13 -5.48 -24.94
C PRO A 175 -29.63 -4.72 -26.17
N GLY A 176 -28.84 -3.79 -26.69
CA GLY A 176 -29.24 -3.09 -27.90
C GLY A 176 -28.16 -2.24 -28.54
N GLY A 177 -27.58 -2.73 -29.63
CA GLY A 177 -26.97 -1.86 -30.65
C GLY A 177 -25.49 -2.13 -30.90
N ALA A 178 -25.22 -2.72 -32.05
CA ALA A 178 -23.92 -3.18 -32.49
C ALA A 178 -23.03 -2.08 -33.12
N THR A 179 -21.78 -2.46 -33.32
CA THR A 179 -20.78 -2.01 -34.31
C THR A 179 -20.02 -0.71 -34.05
N SER A 180 -18.72 -0.83 -33.78
CA SER A 180 -17.68 -0.25 -34.65
C SER A 180 -16.31 -0.76 -34.24
N SER A 181 -15.58 -1.23 -35.24
CA SER A 181 -14.22 -1.77 -35.15
C SER A 181 -13.19 -0.64 -35.02
N GLU A 182 -12.49 -0.55 -33.88
CA GLU A 182 -11.19 0.12 -33.84
C GLU A 182 -10.16 -0.75 -33.13
N ARG A 183 -9.13 -1.15 -33.89
CA ARG A 183 -7.97 -1.90 -33.42
C ARG A 183 -7.07 -0.97 -32.58
N PRO A 184 -6.51 -1.42 -31.46
CA PRO A 184 -5.48 -0.64 -30.77
C PRO A 184 -4.17 -0.70 -31.55
N ARG A 185 -3.60 0.47 -31.86
CA ARG A 185 -2.23 0.63 -32.36
C ARG A 185 -1.26 0.45 -31.19
N TYR A 186 -0.37 -0.52 -31.31
CA TYR A 186 0.76 -0.68 -30.39
C TYR A 186 1.73 0.50 -30.56
N PHE A 187 2.02 1.18 -29.45
CA PHE A 187 3.06 2.19 -29.34
C PHE A 187 4.44 1.52 -29.33
N ASN A 188 5.28 1.85 -30.31
CA ASN A 188 6.72 1.62 -30.29
C ASN A 188 7.39 2.82 -29.62
N VAL A 189 8.07 2.61 -28.49
CA VAL A 189 9.06 3.57 -27.96
C VAL A 189 10.23 2.80 -27.38
N LEU A 190 11.29 2.60 -28.18
CA LEU A 190 12.67 2.48 -27.70
C LEU A 190 13.58 3.08 -28.78
N ARG A 191 14.25 4.17 -28.43
CA ARG A 191 15.49 4.63 -29.06
C ARG A 191 16.36 5.26 -27.99
#